data_AF-A0A352XN90-F1
#
_entry.id   AF-A0A352XN90-F1
#
_cell.length_a   1.000
_cell.length_b   1.000
_cell.length_c   1.000
_cell.angle_alpha   90.00
_cell.angle_beta   90.00
_cell.angle_gamma   90.00
#
_symmetry.space_group_name_H-M   'P 1'
#
loop_
_entity.id
_entity.type
_entity.pdbx_description
1 polymer ?
#
loop_
_entity_poly.entity_id
_entity_poly.type
_entity_poly.pdbx_seq_one_letter_code
_entity_poly.pdbx_strand_id
1 'polypeptide(L)'
;MLTFVILSIFAALMFHKATKEKGYSSPRFWMYPLIVGNGLMLFAMTVKWITGEVFKGETSPLMQAYGSIVDVLALIVLIVIIVKAWKQIKSLLPRD
;
A
#
# COMPACT_ATOMS: atom_id res chain seq x y z
N MET A 1 -0.65 10.66 -4.00
CA MET A 1 -1.84 10.34 -3.16
C MET A 1 -2.93 9.64 -3.95
N LEU A 2 -3.52 10.29 -4.96
CA LEU A 2 -4.64 9.71 -5.73
C LEU A 2 -4.30 8.34 -6.35
N THR A 3 -3.09 8.19 -6.92
CA THR A 3 -2.60 6.93 -7.50
C THR A 3 -2.66 5.77 -6.51
N PHE A 4 -2.33 5.98 -5.23
CA PHE A 4 -2.35 4.94 -4.21
C PHE A 4 -3.77 4.53 -3.81
N VAL A 5 -4.68 5.51 -3.76
CA VAL A 5 -6.11 5.25 -3.50
C VAL A 5 -6.70 4.43 -4.63
N ILE A 6 -6.43 4.82 -5.88
CA ILE A 6 -6.87 4.09 -7.07
C ILE A 6 -6.31 2.66 -7.05
N LEU A 7 -5.01 2.49 -6.84
CA LEU A 7 -4.38 1.16 -6.76
C LEU A 7 -4.99 0.29 -5.64
N SER A 8 -5.27 0.88 -4.48
CA SER A 8 -5.87 0.18 -3.35
C SER A 8 -7.30 -0.28 -3.66
N ILE A 9 -8.11 0.56 -4.32
CA ILE A 9 -9.48 0.21 -4.74
C ILE A 9 -9.45 -0.93 -5.77
N PHE A 10 -8.60 -0.82 -6.80
CA PHE A 10 -8.45 -1.87 -7.81
C PHE A 10 -7.99 -3.19 -7.19
N ALA A 11 -7.01 -3.15 -6.29
CA ALA A 11 -6.54 -4.33 -5.58
C ALA A 11 -7.64 -4.93 -4.69
N ALA A 12 -8.45 -4.12 -4.01
CA ALA A 12 -9.58 -4.58 -3.19
C ALA A 12 -10.59 -5.37 -4.03
N LEU A 13 -10.97 -4.82 -5.19
CA LEU A 13 -11.92 -5.45 -6.10
C LEU A 13 -11.37 -6.77 -6.66
N MET A 14 -10.11 -6.79 -7.08
CA MET A 14 -9.46 -8.01 -7.55
C MET A 14 -9.36 -9.09 -6.47
N PHE A 15 -8.96 -8.71 -5.25
CA PHE A 15 -8.85 -9.64 -4.13
C PHE A 15 -10.22 -10.16 -3.70
N HIS A 16 -11.23 -9.30 -3.65
CA HIS A 16 -12.59 -9.70 -3.32
C HIS A 16 -13.15 -10.71 -4.33
N LYS A 17 -12.99 -10.43 -5.63
CA LYS A 17 -13.42 -11.36 -6.68
C LYS A 17 -12.72 -12.72 -6.57
N ALA A 18 -11.39 -12.73 -6.45
CA ALA A 18 -10.60 -13.96 -6.40
C ALA A 18 -10.84 -14.80 -5.12
N THR A 19 -11.12 -14.15 -3.99
CA THR A 19 -11.44 -14.86 -2.74
C THR A 19 -12.85 -15.43 -2.76
N LYS A 20 -13.81 -14.70 -3.34
CA LYS A 20 -15.20 -15.15 -3.52
C LYS A 20 -15.30 -16.36 -4.45
N GLU A 21 -14.54 -16.38 -5.55
CA GLU A 21 -14.45 -17.55 -6.46
C GLU A 21 -13.98 -18.82 -5.76
N LYS A 22 -13.27 -18.68 -4.63
CA LYS A 22 -12.76 -19.79 -3.82
C LYS A 22 -13.62 -20.12 -2.60
N GLY A 23 -14.78 -19.49 -2.44
CA GLY A 23 -15.68 -19.69 -1.29
C GLY A 23 -15.26 -18.95 -0.02
N TYR A 24 -14.26 -18.05 -0.07
CA TYR A 24 -13.88 -17.22 1.07
C TYR A 24 -14.57 -15.87 1.01
N SER A 25 -15.47 -15.59 1.96
CA SER A 25 -16.13 -14.30 2.12
C SER A 25 -15.46 -13.38 3.16
N SER A 26 -14.49 -13.91 3.93
CA SER A 26 -13.92 -13.17 5.05
C SER A 26 -13.12 -11.93 4.58
N PRO A 27 -13.36 -10.74 5.17
CA PRO A 27 -12.63 -9.51 4.86
C PRO A 27 -11.12 -9.59 5.08
N ARG A 28 -10.65 -10.55 5.89
CA ARG A 28 -9.21 -10.76 6.14
C ARG A 28 -8.41 -11.02 4.86
N PHE A 29 -9.00 -11.65 3.85
CA PHE A 29 -8.24 -12.03 2.65
C PHE A 29 -8.10 -10.91 1.63
N TRP A 30 -8.99 -9.92 1.64
CA TRP A 30 -8.99 -8.84 0.65
C TRP A 30 -8.81 -7.44 1.23
N MET A 31 -9.17 -7.21 2.50
CA MET A 31 -9.13 -5.88 3.13
C MET A 31 -7.87 -5.67 4.00
N TYR A 32 -7.43 -6.68 4.75
CA TYR A 32 -6.27 -6.55 5.66
C TYR A 32 -4.96 -6.16 4.96
N PRO A 33 -4.57 -6.77 3.83
CA PRO A 33 -3.36 -6.37 3.12
C PRO A 33 -3.38 -4.89 2.70
N LEU A 34 -4.57 -4.38 2.35
CA LEU A 34 -4.75 -2.99 1.97
C LEU A 34 -4.73 -2.05 3.17
N ILE A 35 -5.32 -2.44 4.29
CA ILE A 35 -5.24 -1.66 5.54
C ILE A 35 -3.77 -1.52 5.97
N VAL A 36 -3.00 -2.61 5.95
CA VAL A 36 -1.57 -2.59 6.28
C VAL A 36 -0.79 -1.69 5.31
N GLY A 37 -1.03 -1.82 4.00
CA GLY A 37 -0.38 -0.98 2.99
C GLY A 37 -0.71 0.50 3.15
N ASN A 38 -1.98 0.85 3.37
CA ASN A 38 -2.42 2.24 3.57
C ASN A 38 -1.93 2.81 4.91
N GLY A 39 -1.87 2.00 5.97
CA GLY A 39 -1.31 2.41 7.28
C GLY A 39 0.17 2.76 7.20
N LEU A 40 0.97 1.93 6.51
CA LEU A 40 2.39 2.22 6.25
C LEU A 40 2.56 3.51 5.43
N MET A 41 1.67 3.76 4.47
CA MET A 41 1.69 4.98 3.68
C MET A 41 1.38 6.22 4.54
N LEU A 42 0.35 6.18 5.37
CA LEU A 42 0.03 7.27 6.31
C LEU A 42 1.21 7.58 7.25
N PHE A 43 1.88 6.53 7.72
CA PHE A 43 3.09 6.68 8.53
C PHE A 43 4.21 7.36 7.74
N ALA A 44 4.51 6.92 6.52
CA ALA A 44 5.52 7.53 5.66
C ALA A 44 5.22 9.01 5.36
N MET A 45 3.95 9.37 5.17
CA MET A 45 3.53 10.76 4.96
C MET A 45 3.71 11.61 6.21
N THR A 46 3.40 11.05 7.38
CA THR A 46 3.59 11.72 8.66
C THR A 46 5.08 12.01 8.88
N VAL A 47 5.94 11.02 8.64
CA VAL A 47 7.39 11.20 8.69
C VAL A 47 7.85 12.24 7.68
N LYS A 48 7.38 12.18 6.43
CA LYS A 48 7.70 13.18 5.40
C LYS A 48 7.35 14.61 5.82
N TRP A 49 6.18 14.79 6.44
CA TRP A 49 5.73 16.07 6.94
C TRP A 49 6.60 16.57 8.11
N ILE A 50 6.87 15.72 9.10
CA ILE A 50 7.75 16.05 10.25
C ILE A 50 9.15 16.43 9.76
N THR A 51 9.74 15.64 8.86
CA THR A 51 11.06 15.95 8.29
C THR A 51 11.04 17.28 7.54
N GLY A 52 9.98 17.56 6.78
CA GLY A 52 9.80 18.85 6.11
C GLY A 52 9.75 20.04 7.08
N GLU A 53 9.13 19.86 8.25
CA GLU A 53 9.08 20.87 9.31
C GLU A 53 10.44 21.06 10.01
N VAL A 54 11.16 19.97 10.28
CA VAL A 54 12.48 20.00 10.96
C VAL A 54 13.55 20.66 10.11
N PHE A 55 13.55 20.43 8.79
CA PHE A 55 14.56 20.94 7.86
C PHE A 55 14.07 22.16 7.06
N LYS A 56 13.13 22.94 7.62
CA LYS A 56 12.65 24.18 6.99
C LYS A 56 13.80 25.14 6.69
N GLY A 57 13.98 25.47 5.41
CA GLY A 57 15.00 26.42 4.93
C GLY A 57 16.26 25.77 4.36
N GLU A 58 16.40 24.45 4.48
CA GLU A 58 17.52 23.73 3.91
C GLU A 58 17.30 23.44 2.42
N THR A 59 18.15 24.00 1.56
CA THR A 59 18.03 23.90 0.09
C THR A 59 18.86 22.77 -0.51
N SER A 60 19.40 21.87 0.32
CA SER A 60 20.25 20.78 -0.15
C SER A 60 19.51 19.92 -1.20
N PRO A 61 20.16 19.48 -2.29
CA PRO A 61 19.51 18.68 -3.33
C PRO A 61 18.87 17.40 -2.78
N LEU A 62 19.47 16.83 -1.73
CA LEU A 62 18.98 15.63 -1.07
C LEU A 62 17.67 15.90 -0.32
N MET A 63 17.55 17.05 0.35
CA MET A 63 16.33 17.43 1.07
C MET A 63 15.19 17.82 0.13
N GLN A 64 15.51 18.41 -1.03
CA GLN A 64 14.54 18.62 -2.12
C GLN A 64 14.03 17.29 -2.71
N ALA A 65 14.91 16.30 -2.88
CA ALA A 65 14.56 14.99 -3.44
C ALA A 65 13.89 14.05 -2.43
N TYR A 66 14.10 14.26 -1.12
CA TYR A 66 13.63 13.40 -0.03
C TYR A 66 12.14 13.07 -0.14
N GLY A 67 11.30 14.08 -0.37
CA GLY A 67 9.86 13.90 -0.48
C GLY A 67 9.47 12.94 -1.62
N SER A 68 10.15 13.02 -2.75
CA SER A 68 9.92 12.15 -3.91
C SER A 68 10.46 10.74 -3.67
N ILE A 69 11.62 10.61 -3.00
CA ILE A 69 12.21 9.32 -2.64
C ILE A 69 11.26 8.55 -1.72
N VAL A 70 10.71 9.20 -0.69
CA VAL A 70 9.75 8.58 0.23
C VAL A 70 8.50 8.12 -0.52
N ASP A 71 7.96 8.93 -1.44
CA ASP A 71 6.78 8.57 -2.22
C ASP A 71 7.04 7.33 -3.12
N VAL A 72 8.21 7.26 -3.77
CA VAL A 72 8.61 6.12 -4.61
C VAL A 72 8.79 4.85 -3.78
N LEU A 73 9.46 4.94 -2.63
CA LEU A 73 9.63 3.79 -1.73
C LEU A 73 8.27 3.29 -1.20
N ALA A 74 7.37 4.20 -0.83
CA ALA A 74 6.02 3.85 -0.40
C ALA A 74 5.24 3.12 -1.51
N LEU A 75 5.40 3.53 -2.77
CA LEU A 75 4.80 2.86 -3.92
C LEU A 75 5.35 1.45 -4.14
N ILE A 76 6.66 1.28 -4.05
CA ILE A 76 7.29 -0.04 -4.14
C ILE A 76 6.75 -0.96 -3.05
N VAL A 77 6.69 -0.50 -1.80
CA VAL A 77 6.15 -1.29 -0.69
C VAL A 77 4.69 -1.67 -0.92
N LEU A 78 3.84 -0.73 -1.37
CA LEU A 78 2.44 -1.01 -1.67
C LEU A 78 2.31 -2.10 -2.76
N ILE A 79 3.07 -1.98 -3.85
CA ILE A 79 3.09 -2.98 -4.93
C ILE A 79 3.51 -4.35 -4.40
N VAL A 80 4.57 -4.42 -3.57
CA VAL A 80 5.03 -5.67 -2.97
C VAL A 80 3.95 -6.31 -2.09
N ILE A 81 3.24 -5.52 -1.28
CA ILE A 81 2.13 -6.00 -0.45
C ILE A 81 1.01 -6.56 -1.33
N ILE A 82 0.63 -5.83 -2.39
CA ILE A 82 -0.41 -6.28 -3.34
C ILE A 82 0.00 -7.60 -4.00
N VAL A 83 1.24 -7.70 -4.49
CA VAL A 83 1.74 -8.93 -5.15
C VAL A 83 1.79 -10.11 -4.18
N LYS A 84 2.25 -9.91 -2.94
CA LYS A 84 2.28 -10.97 -1.92
C LYS A 84 0.87 -11.42 -1.54
N ALA A 85 -0.05 -10.48 -1.31
CA ALA A 85 -1.45 -10.78 -1.03
C ALA A 85 -2.11 -11.55 -2.18
N TRP A 86 -1.87 -11.12 -3.42
CA TRP A 86 -2.35 -11.83 -4.61
C TRP A 86 -1.87 -13.28 -4.68
N LYS A 87 -0.57 -13.51 -4.44
CA LYS A 87 0.01 -14.86 -4.40
C LYS A 87 -0.65 -15.72 -3.32
N GLN A 88 -0.86 -15.17 -2.12
CA GLN A 88 -1.53 -15.86 -1.03
C GLN A 88 -2.98 -16.21 -1.36
N ILE A 89 -3.74 -15.29 -1.96
CA ILE A 89 -5.12 -15.55 -2.40
C ILE A 89 -5.13 -16.66 -3.46
N LYS A 90 -4.22 -16.61 -4.43
CA LYS A 90 -4.08 -17.64 -5.46
C LYS A 90 -3.67 -19.01 -4.90
N SER A 91 -2.96 -19.08 -3.79
CA SER A 91 -2.61 -20.34 -3.13
C SER A 91 -3.69 -20.90 -2.22
N LEU A 92 -4.77 -20.16 -1.91
CA LEU A 92 -5.89 -20.69 -1.12
C LEU A 92 -6.54 -21.89 -1.83
N LEU A 93 -6.76 -22.99 -1.12
CA LEU A 93 -7.56 -24.11 -1.63
C LEU A 93 -9.03 -23.71 -1.69
N PRO A 94 -9.82 -24.20 -2.67
CA PRO A 94 -11.27 -24.01 -2.66
C PRO A 94 -11.86 -24.42 -1.32
N ARG A 95 -12.78 -23.61 -0.80
CA ARG A 95 -13.55 -23.95 0.39
C ARG A 95 -14.76 -24.75 -0.08
N ASP A 96 -14.72 -26.07 0.15
CA ASP A 96 -15.81 -27.00 -0.16
C ASP A 96 -17.16 -26.54 0.41
#